data_AF-A0A6C1NRL9-F1
#
_entry.id   AF-A0A6C1NRL9-F1
#
_cell.length_a   1.000
_cell.length_b   1.000
_cell.length_c   1.000
_cell.angle_alpha   90.00
_cell.angle_beta   90.00
_cell.angle_gamma   90.00
#
_symmetry.space_group_name_H-M   'P 1'
#
loop_
_entity.id
_entity.type
_entity.pdbx_description
1 polymer ?
#
loop_
_entity_poly.entity_id
_entity_poly.type
_entity_poly.pdbx_seq_one_letter_code
_entity_poly.pdbx_strand_id
1 'polypeptide(L)' 'MQIQVNTDNNIDGQVPLLESVRDMVAHTLERFEDRLTRVEVHL' A
#
# COMPACT_ATOMS: atom_id res chain seq x y z
N MET A 1 0.91 8.21 8.14
CA MET A 1 0.79 6.74 7.91
C MET A 1 1.89 6.24 6.96
N GLN A 2 2.62 5.16 7.29
CA GLN A 2 3.60 4.53 6.38
C GLN A 2 2.99 3.31 5.68
N ILE A 3 2.92 3.33 4.35
CA ILE A 3 2.41 2.20 3.54
C ILE A 3 3.58 1.50 2.85
N GLN A 4 3.71 0.19 3.10
CA GLN A 4 4.66 -0.70 2.44
C GLN A 4 3.89 -1.78 1.68
N VAL A 5 4.20 -1.93 0.39
CA VAL A 5 3.60 -2.95 -0.47
C VAL A 5 4.68 -3.96 -0.81
N ASN A 6 4.44 -5.22 -0.45
CA ASN A 6 5.32 -6.35 -0.72
C ASN A 6 4.62 -7.22 -1.77
N THR A 7 5.26 -7.41 -2.92
CA THR A 7 4.80 -8.34 -3.95
C THR A 7 5.55 -9.66 -3.80
N ASP A 8 4.86 -10.80 -3.91
CA ASP A 8 5.51 -12.10 -4.00
C ASP A 8 6.26 -12.23 -5.35
N ASN A 9 7.19 -13.19 -5.43
CA ASN A 9 8.05 -13.45 -6.60
C ASN A 9 7.28 -13.75 -7.90
N ASN A 10 5.96 -13.96 -7.81
CA ASN A 10 5.08 -14.30 -8.92
C ASN A 10 4.27 -13.10 -9.45
N ILE A 11 4.35 -11.95 -8.79
CA ILE A 11 3.76 -10.70 -9.25
C ILE A 11 4.89 -9.78 -9.66
N ASP A 12 4.98 -9.47 -10.96
CA ASP A 12 5.85 -8.40 -11.43
C ASP A 12 5.44 -7.10 -10.73
N GLY A 13 6.25 -6.69 -9.75
CA GLY A 13 6.11 -5.46 -8.99
C GLY A 13 6.41 -4.24 -9.86
N GLN A 14 5.69 -4.10 -10.97
CA GLN A 14 5.81 -2.95 -11.83
C GLN A 14 5.44 -1.71 -11.02
N VAL A 15 6.28 -0.68 -11.12
CA VAL A 15 6.08 0.63 -10.49
C VAL A 15 4.63 1.13 -10.55
N PRO A 16 3.93 1.09 -11.70
CA PRO A 16 2.53 1.54 -11.76
C PRO A 16 1.55 0.69 -10.92
N LEU A 17 1.79 -0.61 -10.74
CA LEU A 17 0.95 -1.46 -9.89
C LEU A 17 1.13 -1.07 -8.42
N LEU A 18 2.39 -0.93 -7.98
CA LEU A 18 2.73 -0.53 -6.61
C LEU A 18 2.15 0.84 -6.25
N GLU A 19 2.25 1.81 -7.15
CA GLU A 19 1.68 3.15 -6.98
C GLU A 19 0.15 3.11 -6.87
N SER A 20 -0.52 2.38 -7.78
CA SER A 20 -1.99 2.29 -7.76
C SER A 20 -2.54 1.64 -6.47
N VAL A 21 -1.86 0.61 -5.96
CA VAL A 21 -2.23 -0.04 -4.69
C VAL A 21 -1.98 0.89 -3.52
N ARG A 22 -0.86 1.63 -3.54
CA ARG A 22 -0.54 2.59 -2.49
C ARG A 22 -1.58 3.71 -2.41
N ASP A 23 -1.98 4.27 -3.55
CA ASP A 23 -3.00 5.32 -3.62
C ASP A 23 -4.36 4.82 -3.15
N MET A 24 -4.76 3.61 -3.56
CA MET A 24 -6.01 3.00 -3.11
C MET A 24 -6.04 2.81 -1.58
N VAL A 25 -4.94 2.32 -1.00
CA VAL A 25 -4.82 2.09 0.44
C VAL A 25 -4.79 3.42 1.19
N ALA A 26 -4.04 4.41 0.69
CA ALA A 26 -4.00 5.75 1.26
C ALA A 26 -5.40 6.37 1.30
N HIS A 27 -6.13 6.34 0.18
CA HIS A 27 -7.47 6.91 0.09
C HIS A 27 -8.47 6.17 0.99
N THR A 28 -8.40 4.84 1.07
CA THR A 28 -9.30 4.04 1.90
C THR A 28 -9.08 4.25 3.40
N LEU A 29 -7.82 4.48 3.80
CA LEU A 29 -7.40 4.60 5.20
C LEU A 29 -7.13 6.03 5.65
N GLU A 30 -7.38 7.03 4.79
CA GLU A 30 -7.19 8.47 5.07
C GLU A 30 -7.81 8.88 6.42
N ARG A 31 -9.06 8.45 6.68
CA ARG A 31 -9.78 8.72 7.95
C ARG A 31 -9.10 8.17 9.21
N PHE A 32 -8.11 7.30 9.06
CA PHE A 32 -7.36 6.67 10.14
C PHE A 32 -5.89 7.11 10.16
N GLU A 33 -5.50 8.12 9.37
CA GLU A 33 -4.11 8.54 9.28
C GLU A 33 -3.50 8.92 10.64
N ASP A 34 -4.31 9.54 11.52
CA ASP A 34 -3.92 9.91 12.88
C ASP A 34 -3.83 8.71 13.86
N ARG A 35 -4.34 7.55 13.45
CA ARG A 35 -4.47 6.35 14.28
C ARG A 35 -3.61 5.18 13.80
N LEU A 36 -3.16 5.23 12.55
CA LEU A 36 -2.37 4.18 11.92
C LEU A 36 -0.97 4.69 11.57
N THR A 37 0.02 4.10 12.22
CA THR A 37 1.43 4.42 11.98
C THR A 37 2.00 3.62 10.81
N ARG A 38 1.57 2.37 10.61
CA ARG A 38 2.05 1.48 9.55
C ARG A 38 0.95 0.59 8.96
N VAL A 39 1.01 0.42 7.64
CA VAL A 39 0.16 -0.50 6.86
C VAL A 39 1.06 -1.31 5.93
N GLU A 40 0.97 -2.63 6.04
CA GLU A 40 1.68 -3.58 5.17
C GLU A 40 0.67 -4.29 4.28
N VAL A 41 0.94 -4.29 2.98
CA VAL A 41 0.11 -4.91 1.96
C VAL A 41 0.93 -6.01 1.29
N HIS A 42 0.36 -7.20 1.19
CA HIS A 42 0.97 -8.35 0.54
C HIS A 42 0.15 -8.70 -0.68
N LEU A 43 0.80 -8.72 -1.84
CA LEU A 43 0.23 -9.05 -3.15
C LEU A 43 0.82 -10.37 -3.63
#